data_AF-A0A1I4XVL6-F1
#
_entry.id   AF-A0A1I4XVL6-F1
#
_cell.length_a   1.000
_cell.length_b   1.000
_cell.length_c   1.000
_cell.angle_alpha   90.00
_cell.angle_beta   90.00
_cell.angle_gamma   90.00
#
_symmetry.space_group_name_H-M   'P 1'
#
loop_
_entity.id
_entity.type
_entity.pdbx_description
1 polymer ?
#
loop_
_entity_poly.entity_id
_entity_poly.type
_entity_poly.pdbx_seq_one_letter_code
_entity_poly.pdbx_strand_id
1 'polypeptide(L)'
;MNTLMYFEQIINVALDEEFEESKELRTEFIEAVLYGGSRHRRAIKTNFIFFTEELKTESETLVAIRKHQGKLIALMDKVFSFIPVQYQEDTELPEEQDTVYLLKYLYQSLLSGLHYIERNFTRYIDHDISIPAGERIALSKRAREQLPLIMDTPRMRGIGDVLRDIVTKPLLQLLSDNEEKELVTLRKKTYLEKLMKQLRSFTQTGEVLATVVMEAQLHSLLQRINFNSTAYINYLISVMDDEINEQRSHREKCTKIITQQRTINKYVTEKKIAYDVYQMPLKDILLEWLSCELDCFESMIRLDVMTQSQGHCLN
;
A
#
# COMPACT_ATOMS: atom_id res chain seq x y z
N MET A 1 4.81 -18.16 28.12
CA MET A 1 3.53 -18.87 27.88
C MET A 1 3.18 -18.69 26.40
N ASN A 2 2.81 -19.75 25.65
CA ASN A 2 2.66 -19.67 24.18
C ASN A 2 1.20 -19.28 23.83
N THR A 3 0.99 -18.00 23.51
CA THR A 3 -0.33 -17.36 23.36
C THR A 3 -1.23 -17.99 22.29
N LEU A 4 -0.64 -18.70 21.32
CA LEU A 4 -1.30 -19.32 20.17
C LEU A 4 -1.43 -20.85 20.28
N MET A 5 -1.02 -21.46 21.40
CA MET A 5 -0.86 -22.91 21.52
C MET A 5 -2.11 -23.71 21.12
N TYR A 6 -3.31 -23.21 21.47
CA TYR A 6 -4.58 -23.86 21.08
C TYR A 6 -4.79 -23.89 19.57
N PHE A 7 -4.59 -22.75 18.88
CA PHE A 7 -4.72 -22.68 17.43
C PHE A 7 -3.59 -23.43 16.73
N GLU A 8 -2.37 -23.38 17.26
CA GLU A 8 -1.24 -24.18 16.75
C GLU A 8 -1.56 -25.69 16.83
N GLN A 9 -2.11 -26.17 17.94
CA GLN A 9 -2.50 -27.58 18.10
C GLN A 9 -3.63 -27.97 17.16
N ILE A 10 -4.68 -27.16 17.05
CA ILE A 10 -5.79 -27.45 16.14
C ILE A 10 -5.29 -27.45 14.70
N ILE A 11 -4.62 -26.40 14.25
CA ILE A 11 -4.31 -26.19 12.83
C ILE A 11 -3.15 -27.06 12.36
N ASN A 12 -2.12 -27.27 13.18
CA ASN A 12 -0.93 -28.01 12.75
C ASN A 12 -0.95 -29.50 13.07
N VAL A 13 -1.87 -29.96 13.91
CA VAL A 13 -1.95 -31.37 14.29
C VAL A 13 -3.32 -31.90 13.92
N ALA A 14 -4.37 -31.45 14.61
CA ALA A 14 -5.69 -32.05 14.47
C ALA A 14 -6.31 -31.84 13.08
N LEU A 15 -6.12 -30.67 12.47
CA LEU A 15 -6.67 -30.36 11.15
C LEU A 15 -5.98 -31.17 10.05
N ASP A 16 -4.65 -31.29 10.11
CA ASP A 16 -3.90 -32.12 9.16
C ASP A 16 -4.31 -33.59 9.27
N GLU A 17 -4.43 -34.13 10.49
CA GLU A 17 -4.86 -35.51 10.74
C GLU A 17 -6.28 -35.78 10.19
N GLU A 18 -7.24 -34.89 10.44
CA GLU A 18 -8.60 -35.04 9.90
C GLU A 18 -8.65 -34.97 8.37
N PHE A 19 -7.83 -34.10 7.75
CA PHE A 19 -7.76 -33.99 6.28
C PHE A 19 -6.96 -35.11 5.60
N GLU A 20 -6.07 -35.80 6.33
CA GLU A 20 -5.46 -37.05 5.87
C GLU A 20 -6.46 -38.20 5.83
N GLU A 21 -7.39 -38.26 6.79
CA GLU A 21 -8.41 -39.30 6.88
C GLU A 21 -9.59 -39.08 5.90
N SER A 22 -9.99 -37.82 5.67
CA SER A 22 -11.18 -37.47 4.88
C SER A 22 -11.06 -36.08 4.26
N LYS A 23 -11.73 -35.84 3.12
CA LYS A 23 -11.84 -34.50 2.53
C LYS A 23 -12.81 -33.58 3.30
N GLU A 24 -13.64 -34.16 4.16
CA GLU A 24 -14.63 -33.46 4.99
C GLU A 24 -14.36 -33.75 6.47
N LEU A 25 -14.42 -32.72 7.30
CA LEU A 25 -14.22 -32.81 8.74
C LEU A 25 -15.44 -33.44 9.41
N ARG A 26 -15.18 -34.26 10.43
CA ARG A 26 -16.24 -34.86 11.25
C ARG A 26 -17.03 -33.78 12.00
N THR A 27 -18.36 -33.93 12.05
CA THR A 27 -19.25 -32.98 12.75
C THR A 27 -18.89 -32.82 14.23
N GLU A 28 -18.51 -33.92 14.89
CA GLU A 28 -18.07 -33.93 16.29
C GLU A 28 -16.82 -33.06 16.52
N PHE A 29 -15.88 -33.09 15.57
CA PHE A 29 -14.69 -32.25 15.59
C PHE A 29 -15.05 -30.78 15.38
N ILE A 30 -15.92 -30.48 14.42
CA ILE A 30 -16.40 -29.12 14.15
C ILE A 30 -17.04 -28.52 15.40
N GLU A 31 -17.97 -29.22 16.02
CA GLU A 31 -18.64 -28.77 17.25
C GLU A 31 -17.63 -28.55 18.38
N ALA A 32 -16.72 -29.50 18.62
CA ALA A 32 -15.71 -29.38 19.67
C ALA A 32 -14.83 -28.13 19.50
N VAL A 33 -14.41 -27.83 18.27
CA VAL A 33 -13.61 -26.63 17.97
C VAL A 33 -14.42 -25.35 18.08
N LEU A 34 -15.68 -25.32 17.62
CA LEU A 34 -16.52 -24.12 17.71
C LEU A 34 -16.89 -23.75 19.15
N TYR A 35 -17.31 -24.73 19.96
CA TYR A 35 -17.64 -24.51 21.37
C TYR A 35 -16.39 -24.14 22.19
N GLY A 36 -15.24 -24.76 21.91
CA GLY A 36 -13.96 -24.39 22.50
C GLY A 36 -13.45 -23.01 22.04
N GLY A 37 -13.62 -22.68 20.76
CA GLY A 37 -13.04 -21.51 20.09
C GLY A 37 -13.54 -20.17 20.62
N SER A 38 -14.82 -20.10 21.02
CA SER A 38 -15.42 -18.87 21.59
C SER A 38 -14.69 -18.39 22.86
N ARG A 39 -14.26 -19.31 23.73
CA ARG A 39 -13.46 -19.01 24.93
C ARG A 39 -12.02 -18.64 24.57
N HIS A 40 -11.44 -19.32 23.59
CA HIS A 40 -10.06 -19.11 23.17
C HIS A 40 -9.84 -17.79 22.41
N ARG A 41 -10.84 -17.27 21.70
CA ARG A 41 -10.74 -15.96 21.03
C ARG A 41 -10.56 -14.81 22.01
N ARG A 42 -11.26 -14.83 23.16
CA ARG A 42 -11.02 -13.86 24.24
C ARG A 42 -9.67 -14.11 24.90
N ALA A 43 -9.32 -15.38 25.11
CA ALA A 43 -8.05 -15.76 25.71
C ALA A 43 -6.84 -15.27 24.89
N ILE A 44 -6.87 -15.29 23.55
CA ILE A 44 -5.76 -14.75 22.74
C ILE A 44 -5.52 -13.28 23.07
N LYS A 45 -6.56 -12.44 23.09
CA LYS A 45 -6.41 -11.01 23.37
C LYS A 45 -5.87 -10.77 24.79
N THR A 46 -6.47 -11.43 25.77
CA THR A 46 -6.07 -11.33 27.17
C THR A 46 -4.65 -11.83 27.40
N ASN A 47 -4.30 -12.98 26.83
CA ASN A 47 -2.96 -13.56 26.94
C ASN A 47 -1.92 -12.76 26.16
N PHE A 48 -2.26 -12.10 25.05
CA PHE A 48 -1.35 -11.18 24.37
C PHE A 48 -1.05 -9.96 25.24
N ILE A 49 -2.04 -9.38 25.89
CA ILE A 49 -1.85 -8.24 26.81
C ILE A 49 -0.87 -8.64 27.91
N PHE A 50 -1.17 -9.73 28.64
CA PHE A 50 -0.30 -10.22 29.71
C PHE A 50 1.10 -10.59 29.21
N PHE A 51 1.20 -11.27 28.05
CA PHE A 51 2.48 -11.61 27.45
C PHE A 51 3.33 -10.37 27.13
N THR A 52 2.72 -9.28 26.68
CA THR A 52 3.45 -8.04 26.38
C THR A 52 3.81 -7.22 27.62
N GLU A 53 3.05 -7.33 28.71
CA GLU A 53 3.37 -6.71 30.00
C GLU A 53 4.56 -7.40 30.70
N GLU A 54 4.80 -8.68 30.43
CA GLU A 54 5.96 -9.43 30.93
C GLU A 54 7.29 -9.05 30.26
N LEU A 55 7.24 -8.38 29.11
CA LEU A 55 8.44 -7.99 28.35
C LEU A 55 9.03 -6.72 28.94
N LYS A 56 10.32 -6.78 29.31
CA LYS A 56 10.97 -5.71 30.07
C LYS A 56 11.67 -4.68 29.19
N THR A 57 11.99 -5.04 27.94
CA THR A 57 12.71 -4.15 27.02
C THR A 57 11.98 -3.94 25.69
N GLU A 58 12.25 -2.81 25.05
CA GLU A 58 11.72 -2.47 23.73
C GLU A 58 12.17 -3.47 22.65
N SER A 59 13.42 -3.95 22.73
CA SER A 59 13.98 -4.94 21.81
C SER A 59 13.29 -6.31 21.94
N GLU A 60 13.08 -6.78 23.16
CA GLU A 60 12.32 -8.03 23.41
C GLU A 60 10.89 -7.91 22.89
N THR A 61 10.24 -6.77 23.11
CA THR A 61 8.89 -6.48 22.60
C THR A 61 8.85 -6.53 21.09
N LEU A 62 9.80 -5.88 20.42
CA LEU A 62 9.92 -5.90 18.96
C LEU A 62 10.08 -7.33 18.41
N VAL A 63 11.03 -8.10 18.93
CA VAL A 63 11.28 -9.47 18.47
C VAL A 63 10.06 -10.36 18.72
N ALA A 64 9.44 -10.24 19.88
CA ALA A 64 8.29 -11.04 20.25
C ALA A 64 7.06 -10.74 19.38
N ILE A 65 6.76 -9.46 19.14
CA ILE A 65 5.63 -9.03 18.30
C ILE A 65 5.82 -9.52 16.86
N ARG A 66 7.00 -9.32 16.26
CA ARG A 66 7.28 -9.77 14.89
C ARG A 66 7.20 -11.29 14.74
N LYS A 67 7.74 -12.03 15.71
CA LYS A 67 7.63 -13.49 15.73
C LYS A 67 6.17 -13.96 15.77
N HIS A 68 5.35 -13.31 16.59
CA HIS A 68 3.93 -13.61 16.68
C HIS A 68 3.16 -13.24 15.41
N GLN A 69 3.47 -12.09 14.82
CA GLN A 69 2.90 -11.66 13.54
C GLN A 69 3.16 -12.70 12.44
N GLY A 70 4.41 -13.14 12.27
CA GLY A 70 4.77 -14.17 11.30
C GLY A 70 4.10 -15.52 11.55
N LYS A 71 4.01 -15.94 12.82
CA LYS A 71 3.27 -17.16 13.19
C LYS A 71 1.79 -17.09 12.84
N LEU A 72 1.13 -15.97 13.13
CA LEU A 72 -0.28 -15.79 12.79
C LEU A 72 -0.50 -15.86 11.28
N ILE A 73 0.34 -15.18 10.50
CA ILE A 73 0.25 -15.22 9.04
C ILE A 73 0.43 -16.65 8.53
N ALA A 74 1.43 -17.39 9.02
CA ALA A 74 1.65 -18.79 8.62
C ALA A 74 0.45 -19.70 8.96
N LEU A 75 -0.14 -19.56 10.15
CA LEU A 75 -1.34 -20.32 10.52
C LEU A 75 -2.54 -19.93 9.65
N MET A 76 -2.70 -18.64 9.33
CA MET A 76 -3.76 -18.15 8.46
C MET A 76 -3.64 -18.71 7.05
N ASP A 77 -2.43 -18.69 6.48
CA ASP A 77 -2.17 -19.21 5.13
C ASP A 77 -2.42 -20.73 5.07
N LYS A 78 -2.05 -21.46 6.12
CA LYS A 78 -2.34 -22.89 6.24
C LYS A 78 -3.83 -23.18 6.34
N VAL A 79 -4.58 -22.48 7.19
CA VAL A 79 -6.04 -22.63 7.24
C VAL A 79 -6.66 -22.28 5.89
N PHE A 80 -6.16 -21.22 5.25
CA PHE A 80 -6.65 -20.77 3.95
C PHE A 80 -6.41 -21.80 2.84
N SER A 81 -5.31 -22.57 2.87
CA SER A 81 -5.05 -23.61 1.87
C SER A 81 -6.03 -24.79 1.94
N PHE A 82 -6.69 -25.01 3.08
CA PHE A 82 -7.76 -26.01 3.21
C PHE A 82 -9.11 -25.52 2.71
N ILE A 83 -9.31 -24.20 2.53
CA ILE A 83 -10.58 -23.65 2.04
C ILE A 83 -10.70 -23.96 0.53
N PRO A 84 -11.77 -24.63 0.08
CA PRO A 84 -11.94 -24.91 -1.34
C PRO A 84 -12.02 -23.61 -2.16
N VAL A 85 -11.43 -23.60 -3.37
CA VAL A 85 -11.26 -22.40 -4.21
C VAL A 85 -12.56 -21.63 -4.43
N GLN A 86 -13.68 -22.33 -4.63
CA GLN A 86 -15.01 -21.73 -4.82
C GLN A 86 -15.51 -20.90 -3.63
N TYR A 87 -14.96 -21.11 -2.43
CA TYR A 87 -15.32 -20.39 -1.21
C TYR A 87 -14.25 -19.39 -0.76
N GLN A 88 -13.13 -19.25 -1.49
CA GLN A 88 -12.02 -18.39 -1.10
C GLN A 88 -12.26 -16.89 -1.34
N GLU A 89 -13.05 -16.52 -2.35
CA GLU A 89 -13.36 -15.11 -2.66
C GLU A 89 -14.40 -14.49 -1.72
N ASP A 90 -15.18 -15.34 -1.06
CA ASP A 90 -16.18 -14.92 -0.09
C ASP A 90 -15.65 -15.05 1.33
N THR A 91 -15.59 -13.94 2.03
CA THR A 91 -15.14 -13.89 3.42
C THR A 91 -16.28 -14.11 4.42
N GLU A 92 -17.54 -14.18 3.99
CA GLU A 92 -18.68 -14.38 4.87
C GLU A 92 -18.74 -15.82 5.39
N LEU A 93 -19.25 -15.97 6.62
CA LEU A 93 -19.46 -17.29 7.20
C LEU A 93 -20.72 -17.91 6.57
N PRO A 94 -20.66 -19.17 6.10
CA PRO A 94 -21.84 -19.90 5.66
C PRO A 94 -22.89 -19.99 6.77
N GLU A 95 -24.15 -20.23 6.39
CA GLU A 95 -25.21 -20.50 7.37
C GLU A 95 -25.07 -21.91 7.98
N GLU A 96 -24.65 -22.87 7.17
CA GLU A 96 -24.42 -24.25 7.59
C GLU A 96 -23.08 -24.39 8.33
N GLN A 97 -23.09 -25.03 9.50
CA GLN A 97 -21.88 -25.25 10.31
C GLN A 97 -21.12 -26.48 9.83
N ASP A 98 -20.61 -26.40 8.62
CA ASP A 98 -19.84 -27.46 7.96
C ASP A 98 -18.32 -27.23 8.05
N THR A 99 -17.56 -28.01 7.27
CA THR A 99 -16.10 -27.88 7.17
C THR A 99 -15.70 -26.46 6.73
N VAL A 100 -16.39 -25.89 5.74
CA VAL A 100 -16.07 -24.57 5.20
C VAL A 100 -16.33 -23.49 6.25
N TYR A 101 -17.41 -23.61 7.01
CA TYR A 101 -17.70 -22.74 8.15
C TYR A 101 -16.57 -22.74 9.16
N LEU A 102 -16.11 -23.92 9.59
CA LEU A 102 -15.05 -24.02 10.58
C LEU A 102 -13.76 -23.36 10.08
N LEU A 103 -13.35 -23.64 8.84
CA LEU A 103 -12.13 -23.09 8.26
C LEU A 103 -12.20 -21.56 8.17
N LYS A 104 -13.32 -21.01 7.67
CA LYS A 104 -13.53 -19.56 7.62
C LYS A 104 -13.58 -18.94 9.02
N TYR A 105 -14.19 -19.62 9.99
CA TYR A 105 -14.24 -19.19 11.38
C TYR A 105 -12.85 -19.11 12.01
N LEU A 106 -12.02 -20.14 11.81
CA LEU A 106 -10.63 -20.17 12.29
C LEU A 106 -9.81 -19.04 11.64
N TYR A 107 -9.92 -18.88 10.31
CA TYR A 107 -9.25 -17.82 9.58
C TYR A 107 -9.63 -16.43 10.11
N GLN A 108 -10.93 -16.13 10.27
CA GLN A 108 -11.41 -14.86 10.82
C GLN A 108 -10.97 -14.63 12.27
N SER A 109 -10.88 -15.70 13.06
CA SER A 109 -10.41 -15.61 14.45
C SER A 109 -8.93 -15.21 14.52
N LEU A 110 -8.07 -15.81 13.68
CA LEU A 110 -6.66 -15.44 13.55
C LEU A 110 -6.49 -14.03 12.98
N LEU A 111 -7.26 -13.67 11.94
CA LEU A 111 -7.27 -12.34 11.35
C LEU A 111 -7.60 -11.27 12.40
N SER A 112 -8.60 -11.54 13.25
CA SER A 112 -8.95 -10.65 14.36
C SER A 112 -7.82 -10.50 15.39
N GLY A 113 -6.97 -11.50 15.56
CA GLY A 113 -5.76 -11.44 16.37
C GLY A 113 -4.67 -10.60 15.70
N LEU A 114 -4.45 -10.79 14.41
CA LEU A 114 -3.50 -9.99 13.62
C LEU A 114 -3.86 -8.50 13.65
N HIS A 115 -5.11 -8.13 13.35
CA HIS A 115 -5.59 -6.74 13.42
C HIS A 115 -5.46 -6.13 14.82
N TYR A 116 -5.61 -6.95 15.87
CA TYR A 116 -5.39 -6.49 17.24
C TYR A 116 -3.92 -6.12 17.47
N ILE A 117 -2.98 -6.93 16.98
CA ILE A 117 -1.54 -6.63 17.08
C ILE A 117 -1.22 -5.38 16.25
N GLU A 118 -1.75 -5.28 15.03
CA GLU A 118 -1.62 -4.11 14.12
C GLU A 118 -2.02 -2.78 14.75
N ARG A 119 -3.13 -2.79 15.47
CA ARG A 119 -3.66 -1.60 16.10
C ARG A 119 -2.95 -1.19 17.39
N ASN A 120 -2.53 -2.16 18.21
CA ASN A 120 -1.99 -1.87 19.55
C ASN A 120 -0.45 -1.80 19.58
N PHE A 121 0.22 -2.45 18.64
CA PHE A 121 1.69 -2.57 18.61
C PHE A 121 2.27 -2.04 17.30
N THR A 122 1.67 -0.98 16.73
CA THR A 122 2.07 -0.41 15.43
C THR A 122 3.55 -0.03 15.34
N ARG A 123 4.21 0.30 16.47
CA ARG A 123 5.65 0.63 16.51
C ARG A 123 6.58 -0.58 16.36
N TYR A 124 6.09 -1.78 16.69
CA TYR A 124 6.89 -3.00 16.80
C TYR A 124 6.66 -3.97 15.64
N ILE A 125 5.66 -3.69 14.82
CA ILE A 125 5.28 -4.53 13.70
C ILE A 125 6.29 -4.51 12.58
N ASP A 126 6.38 -5.66 11.91
CA ASP A 126 7.04 -5.74 10.63
C ASP A 126 6.06 -5.30 9.53
N HIS A 127 6.38 -4.20 8.86
CA HIS A 127 5.59 -3.69 7.74
C HIS A 127 6.01 -4.31 6.41
N ASP A 128 7.16 -4.96 6.35
CA ASP A 128 7.73 -5.58 5.15
C ASP A 128 7.39 -7.07 5.06
N ILE A 129 6.70 -7.63 6.06
CA ILE A 129 6.13 -8.97 5.99
C ILE A 129 4.97 -9.05 5.00
N SER A 130 4.86 -10.17 4.29
CA SER A 130 3.71 -10.45 3.40
C SER A 130 2.42 -10.51 4.20
N ILE A 131 1.33 -10.01 3.61
CA ILE A 131 -0.01 -10.20 4.16
C ILE A 131 -0.49 -11.64 3.93
N PRO A 132 -1.45 -12.14 4.73
CA PRO A 132 -2.08 -13.44 4.50
C PRO A 132 -2.76 -13.55 3.12
N ALA A 133 -2.79 -14.75 2.56
CA ALA A 133 -3.33 -15.05 1.24
C ALA A 133 -4.78 -14.59 1.08
N GLY A 134 -5.63 -14.83 2.09
CA GLY A 134 -7.02 -14.38 2.06
C GLY A 134 -7.18 -12.87 2.10
N GLU A 135 -6.31 -12.14 2.81
CA GLU A 135 -6.31 -10.66 2.77
C GLU A 135 -5.87 -10.13 1.41
N ARG A 136 -4.92 -10.79 0.75
CA ARG A 136 -4.52 -10.45 -0.63
C ARG A 136 -5.67 -10.65 -1.62
N ILE A 137 -6.43 -11.73 -1.50
CA ILE A 137 -7.62 -11.98 -2.33
C ILE A 137 -8.69 -10.92 -2.06
N ALA A 138 -8.96 -10.62 -0.78
CA ALA A 138 -9.92 -9.57 -0.42
C ALA A 138 -9.50 -8.17 -0.95
N LEU A 139 -8.21 -7.85 -0.90
CA LEU A 139 -7.66 -6.61 -1.47
C LEU A 139 -7.85 -6.56 -2.99
N SER A 140 -7.59 -7.67 -3.67
CA SER A 140 -7.74 -7.79 -5.12
C SER A 140 -9.21 -7.69 -5.54
N LYS A 141 -10.12 -8.35 -4.82
CA LYS A 141 -11.58 -8.22 -5.00
C LYS A 141 -12.03 -6.78 -4.85
N ARG A 142 -11.59 -6.09 -3.78
CA ARG A 142 -11.91 -4.68 -3.56
C ARG A 142 -11.39 -3.80 -4.71
N ALA A 143 -10.17 -4.03 -5.19
CA ALA A 143 -9.63 -3.31 -6.33
C ALA A 143 -10.46 -3.56 -7.60
N ARG A 144 -10.88 -4.81 -7.85
CA ARG A 144 -11.73 -5.20 -8.98
C ARG A 144 -13.08 -4.48 -8.97
N GLU A 145 -13.68 -4.34 -7.80
CA GLU A 145 -14.96 -3.65 -7.61
C GLU A 145 -14.83 -2.12 -7.70
N GLN A 146 -13.76 -1.54 -7.12
CA GLN A 146 -13.61 -0.08 -7.03
C GLN A 146 -13.03 0.54 -8.31
N LEU A 147 -12.17 -0.18 -9.03
CA LEU A 147 -11.45 0.38 -10.17
C LEU A 147 -12.39 0.84 -11.30
N PRO A 148 -13.40 0.06 -11.75
CA PRO A 148 -14.38 0.54 -12.72
C PRO A 148 -15.13 1.78 -12.23
N LEU A 149 -15.53 1.80 -10.95
CA LEU A 149 -16.22 2.94 -10.33
C LEU A 149 -15.37 4.21 -10.30
N ILE A 150 -14.04 4.08 -10.30
CA ILE A 150 -13.11 5.21 -10.39
C ILE A 150 -12.93 5.62 -11.86
N MET A 151 -12.68 4.65 -12.74
CA MET A 151 -12.35 4.85 -14.15
C MET A 151 -13.51 5.42 -14.97
N ASP A 152 -14.74 5.01 -14.67
CA ASP A 152 -15.93 5.44 -15.41
C ASP A 152 -16.43 6.84 -15.04
N THR A 153 -15.77 7.51 -14.10
CA THR A 153 -16.18 8.85 -13.69
C THR A 153 -15.79 9.92 -14.71
N PRO A 154 -16.60 10.98 -14.88
CA PRO A 154 -16.28 12.09 -15.78
C PRO A 154 -14.93 12.75 -15.45
N ARG A 155 -14.57 12.82 -14.17
CA ARG A 155 -13.30 13.40 -13.72
C ARG A 155 -12.10 12.57 -14.16
N MET A 156 -12.19 11.24 -14.06
CA MET A 156 -11.10 10.35 -14.49
C MET A 156 -10.98 10.30 -16.02
N ARG A 157 -12.10 10.40 -16.74
CA ARG A 157 -12.11 10.53 -18.21
C ARG A 157 -11.61 11.88 -18.71
N GLY A 158 -11.71 12.93 -17.90
CA GLY A 158 -11.23 14.27 -18.22
C GLY A 158 -9.73 14.51 -17.97
N ILE A 159 -9.03 13.53 -17.40
CA ILE A 159 -7.57 13.52 -17.22
C ILE A 159 -6.90 12.89 -18.44
N GLY A 160 -5.71 13.36 -18.82
CA GLY A 160 -4.92 12.77 -19.90
C GLY A 160 -4.68 11.26 -19.73
N ASP A 161 -4.78 10.51 -20.82
CA ASP A 161 -4.71 9.05 -20.81
C ASP A 161 -3.42 8.51 -20.15
N VAL A 162 -2.28 9.16 -20.41
CA VAL A 162 -0.98 8.78 -19.84
C VAL A 162 -1.00 8.86 -18.32
N LEU A 163 -1.49 9.97 -17.75
CA LEU A 163 -1.56 10.14 -16.29
C LEU A 163 -2.56 9.16 -15.66
N ARG A 164 -3.71 8.94 -16.33
CA ARG A 164 -4.71 7.97 -15.89
C ARG A 164 -4.13 6.56 -15.80
N ASP A 165 -3.40 6.13 -16.82
CA ASP A 165 -2.78 4.81 -16.87
C ASP A 165 -1.70 4.64 -15.80
N ILE A 166 -0.84 5.65 -15.61
CA ILE A 166 0.20 5.66 -14.56
C ILE A 166 -0.42 5.47 -13.16
N VAL A 167 -1.49 6.20 -12.87
CA VAL A 167 -2.11 6.25 -11.53
C VAL A 167 -2.90 4.97 -11.22
N THR A 168 -3.43 4.32 -12.24
CA THR A 168 -4.27 3.10 -12.08
C THR A 168 -3.45 1.82 -12.17
N LYS A 169 -2.25 1.87 -12.77
CA LYS A 169 -1.32 0.74 -12.89
C LYS A 169 -1.10 -0.05 -11.60
N PRO A 170 -0.87 0.57 -10.41
CA PRO A 170 -0.72 -0.18 -9.16
C PRO A 170 -1.92 -1.06 -8.82
N LEU A 171 -3.13 -0.60 -9.15
CA LEU A 171 -4.36 -1.35 -8.90
C LEU A 171 -4.57 -2.44 -9.94
N LEU A 172 -4.23 -2.17 -11.20
CA LEU A 172 -4.26 -3.18 -12.28
C LEU A 172 -3.25 -4.31 -12.04
N GLN A 173 -2.08 -4.00 -11.48
CA GLN A 173 -1.09 -4.99 -11.09
C GLN A 173 -1.60 -5.95 -10.02
N LEU A 174 -2.46 -5.49 -9.08
CA LEU A 174 -3.10 -6.39 -8.11
C LEU A 174 -4.07 -7.38 -8.77
N LEU A 175 -4.68 -6.99 -9.89
CA LEU A 175 -5.65 -7.81 -10.62
C LEU A 175 -4.99 -8.75 -11.63
N SER A 176 -3.70 -8.58 -11.90
CA SER A 176 -2.99 -9.38 -12.88
C SER A 176 -2.67 -10.77 -12.32
N ASP A 177 -2.94 -11.81 -13.10
CA ASP A 177 -2.69 -13.21 -12.72
C ASP A 177 -1.27 -13.70 -13.00
N ASN A 178 -0.35 -12.80 -13.33
CA ASN A 178 1.03 -13.15 -13.66
C ASN A 178 1.72 -13.90 -12.50
N GLU A 179 2.44 -14.96 -12.85
CA GLU A 179 3.06 -15.93 -11.93
C GLU A 179 4.09 -15.30 -10.96
N GLU A 180 4.64 -14.13 -11.31
CA GLU A 180 5.44 -13.29 -10.41
C GLU A 180 4.54 -12.32 -9.63
N LYS A 181 3.58 -12.84 -8.85
CA LYS A 181 2.83 -12.00 -7.90
C LYS A 181 3.82 -11.51 -6.84
N GLU A 182 4.36 -10.31 -7.07
CA GLU A 182 5.16 -9.58 -6.10
C GLU A 182 4.48 -9.65 -4.73
N LEU A 183 5.23 -10.10 -3.72
CA LEU A 183 4.68 -10.30 -2.38
C LEU A 183 4.05 -8.99 -1.89
N VAL A 184 2.75 -9.01 -1.63
CA VAL A 184 2.04 -7.84 -1.11
C VAL A 184 2.34 -7.74 0.38
N THR A 185 3.22 -6.83 0.74
CA THR A 185 3.55 -6.57 2.15
C THR A 185 2.46 -5.79 2.85
N LEU A 186 2.44 -5.80 4.19
CA LEU A 186 1.53 -4.98 4.98
C LEU A 186 1.64 -3.49 4.63
N ARG A 187 2.87 -3.02 4.37
CA ARG A 187 3.11 -1.66 3.89
C ARG A 187 2.46 -1.41 2.53
N LYS A 188 2.66 -2.31 1.57
CA LYS A 188 2.10 -2.18 0.22
C LYS A 188 0.57 -2.21 0.25
N LYS A 189 -0.03 -3.12 1.02
CA LYS A 189 -1.49 -3.13 1.29
C LYS A 189 -1.98 -1.78 1.80
N THR A 190 -1.34 -1.25 2.85
CA THR A 190 -1.70 0.04 3.46
C THR A 190 -1.64 1.18 2.44
N TYR A 191 -0.60 1.17 1.59
CA TYR A 191 -0.45 2.14 0.51
C TYR A 191 -1.58 2.06 -0.51
N LEU A 192 -1.87 0.87 -1.00
CA LEU A 192 -2.88 0.63 -2.04
C LEU A 192 -4.29 0.97 -1.56
N GLU A 193 -4.63 0.64 -0.31
CA GLU A 193 -5.89 1.05 0.30
C GLU A 193 -6.01 2.58 0.40
N LYS A 194 -4.92 3.26 0.77
CA LYS A 194 -4.86 4.72 0.79
C LYS A 194 -5.03 5.28 -0.63
N LEU A 195 -4.31 4.75 -1.62
CA LEU A 195 -4.43 5.16 -3.02
C LEU A 195 -5.88 5.02 -3.52
N MET A 196 -6.51 3.85 -3.36
CA MET A 196 -7.90 3.62 -3.73
C MET A 196 -8.84 4.63 -3.07
N LYS A 197 -8.68 4.87 -1.76
CA LYS A 197 -9.50 5.84 -1.01
C LYS A 197 -9.33 7.25 -1.58
N GLN A 198 -8.11 7.64 -1.89
CA GLN A 198 -7.80 8.96 -2.43
C GLN A 198 -8.38 9.14 -3.84
N LEU A 199 -8.19 8.17 -4.73
CA LEU A 199 -8.79 8.20 -6.07
C LEU A 199 -10.31 8.25 -6.02
N ARG A 200 -10.94 7.46 -5.15
CA ARG A 200 -12.40 7.52 -4.94
C ARG A 200 -12.87 8.89 -4.43
N SER A 201 -12.12 9.50 -3.50
CA SER A 201 -12.43 10.86 -3.03
C SER A 201 -12.29 11.89 -4.14
N PHE A 202 -11.30 11.74 -5.01
CA PHE A 202 -11.11 12.61 -6.16
C PHE A 202 -12.30 12.51 -7.13
N THR A 203 -12.77 11.29 -7.41
CA THR A 203 -13.87 11.09 -8.37
C THR A 203 -15.24 11.53 -7.84
N GLN A 204 -15.43 11.54 -6.52
CA GLN A 204 -16.67 11.97 -5.86
C GLN A 204 -16.85 13.49 -5.72
N THR A 205 -15.83 14.29 -6.05
CA THR A 205 -15.91 15.76 -5.94
C THR A 205 -16.79 16.29 -7.07
N GLY A 206 -18.01 16.72 -6.75
CA GLY A 206 -19.14 16.88 -7.69
C GLY A 206 -19.03 17.94 -8.78
N GLU A 207 -17.95 18.73 -8.84
CA GLU A 207 -17.76 19.73 -9.89
C GLU A 207 -16.78 19.23 -10.95
N VAL A 208 -17.26 19.03 -12.18
CA VAL A 208 -16.39 18.82 -13.35
C VAL A 208 -15.74 20.17 -13.68
N LEU A 209 -14.42 20.25 -13.52
CA LEU A 209 -13.64 21.45 -13.77
C LEU A 209 -12.88 21.31 -15.11
N ALA A 210 -12.20 22.36 -15.54
CA ALA A 210 -11.26 22.26 -16.67
C ALA A 210 -10.18 21.20 -16.37
N THR A 211 -9.72 20.47 -17.40
CA THR A 211 -8.71 19.39 -17.30
C THR A 211 -7.50 19.79 -16.47
N VAL A 212 -6.93 20.96 -16.73
CA VAL A 212 -5.77 21.50 -15.99
C VAL A 212 -6.01 21.56 -14.48
N VAL A 213 -7.22 21.94 -14.05
CA VAL A 213 -7.58 22.04 -12.63
C VAL A 213 -7.75 20.65 -12.03
N MET A 214 -8.34 19.71 -12.77
CA MET A 214 -8.50 18.33 -12.33
C MET A 214 -7.16 17.61 -12.17
N GLU A 215 -6.24 17.79 -13.12
CA GLU A 215 -4.89 17.24 -13.06
C GLU A 215 -4.09 17.84 -11.90
N ALA A 216 -4.15 19.16 -11.70
CA ALA A 216 -3.51 19.81 -10.55
C ALA A 216 -4.02 19.26 -9.19
N GLN A 217 -5.33 19.00 -9.08
CA GLN A 217 -5.91 18.38 -7.89
C GLN A 217 -5.45 16.93 -7.71
N LEU A 218 -5.35 16.15 -8.79
CA LEU A 218 -4.83 14.79 -8.75
C LEU A 218 -3.34 14.79 -8.35
N HIS A 219 -2.51 15.66 -8.94
CA HIS A 219 -1.11 15.79 -8.58
C HIS A 219 -0.90 16.12 -7.11
N SER A 220 -1.69 17.06 -6.57
CA SER A 220 -1.67 17.40 -5.13
C SER A 220 -1.95 16.18 -4.25
N LEU A 221 -2.94 15.38 -4.65
CA LEU A 221 -3.33 14.17 -3.94
C LEU A 221 -2.22 13.10 -3.98
N LEU A 222 -1.62 12.87 -5.14
CA LEU A 222 -0.54 11.90 -5.34
C LEU A 222 0.74 12.31 -4.59
N GLN A 223 1.07 13.61 -4.59
CA GLN A 223 2.20 14.14 -3.83
C GLN A 223 2.00 13.99 -2.32
N ARG A 224 0.78 14.23 -1.82
CA ARG A 224 0.46 14.05 -0.38
C ARG A 224 0.72 12.63 0.11
N ILE A 225 0.41 11.63 -0.71
CA ILE A 225 0.64 10.21 -0.38
C ILE A 225 2.00 9.69 -0.87
N ASN A 226 2.91 10.57 -1.33
CA ASN A 226 4.22 10.20 -1.85
C ASN A 226 4.16 9.09 -2.92
N PHE A 227 3.42 9.33 -4.00
CA PHE A 227 3.35 8.43 -5.15
C PHE A 227 4.65 8.49 -5.97
N ASN A 228 5.75 8.02 -5.39
CA ASN A 228 7.09 8.02 -5.98
C ASN A 228 7.32 6.86 -6.96
N SER A 229 6.30 6.51 -7.76
CA SER A 229 6.51 5.53 -8.84
C SER A 229 7.40 6.13 -9.92
N THR A 230 8.32 5.33 -10.46
CA THR A 230 9.25 5.77 -11.51
C THR A 230 8.51 6.36 -12.72
N ALA A 231 7.39 5.74 -13.13
CA ALA A 231 6.60 6.22 -14.26
C ALA A 231 6.01 7.61 -14.01
N TYR A 232 5.52 7.86 -12.79
CA TYR A 232 4.97 9.16 -12.41
C TYR A 232 6.03 10.24 -12.24
N ILE A 233 7.20 9.89 -11.70
CA ILE A 233 8.34 10.79 -11.60
C ILE A 233 8.76 11.25 -12.99
N ASN A 234 8.96 10.33 -13.92
CA ASN A 234 9.35 10.64 -15.28
C ASN A 234 8.28 11.50 -15.99
N TYR A 235 6.99 11.20 -15.77
CA TYR A 235 5.89 12.02 -16.27
C TYR A 235 5.97 13.45 -15.75
N LEU A 236 6.13 13.65 -14.45
CA LEU A 236 6.22 15.00 -13.86
C LEU A 236 7.47 15.74 -14.33
N ILE A 237 8.61 15.07 -14.44
CA ILE A 237 9.85 15.66 -14.97
C ILE A 237 9.62 16.14 -16.41
N SER A 238 9.04 15.30 -17.28
CA SER A 238 8.71 15.68 -18.65
C SER A 238 7.81 16.91 -18.71
N VAL A 239 6.72 16.94 -17.94
CA VAL A 239 5.80 18.08 -17.90
C VAL A 239 6.51 19.35 -17.44
N MET A 240 7.35 19.26 -16.40
CA MET A 240 8.09 20.42 -15.90
C MET A 240 9.16 20.89 -16.88
N ASP A 241 9.87 19.96 -17.54
CA ASP A 241 10.88 20.26 -18.55
C ASP A 241 10.27 20.97 -19.76
N ASP A 242 9.12 20.50 -20.25
CA ASP A 242 8.37 21.16 -21.32
C ASP A 242 8.00 22.60 -20.92
N GLU A 243 7.43 22.80 -19.72
CA GLU A 243 7.07 24.13 -19.21
C GLU A 243 8.28 25.07 -19.04
N ILE A 244 9.45 24.53 -18.70
CA ILE A 244 10.71 25.28 -18.61
C ILE A 244 11.20 25.63 -20.01
N ASN A 245 11.15 24.70 -20.95
CA ASN A 245 11.65 24.88 -22.31
C ASN A 245 10.78 25.82 -23.17
N GLU A 246 9.51 26.02 -22.81
CA GLU A 246 8.66 27.06 -23.38
C GLU A 246 9.16 28.49 -23.08
N GLN A 247 9.98 28.69 -22.04
CA GLN A 247 10.51 30.01 -21.70
C GLN A 247 11.65 30.41 -22.65
N ARG A 248 11.63 31.67 -23.10
CA ARG A 248 12.53 32.15 -24.15
C ARG A 248 13.95 32.39 -23.66
N SER A 249 14.10 32.94 -22.45
CA SER A 249 15.40 33.30 -21.90
C SER A 249 15.81 32.38 -20.75
N HIS A 250 17.12 32.16 -20.57
CA HIS A 250 17.64 31.40 -19.44
C HIS A 250 17.22 32.01 -18.09
N ARG A 251 17.06 33.33 -18.01
CA ARG A 251 16.58 34.00 -16.80
C ARG A 251 15.11 33.66 -16.47
N GLU A 252 14.25 33.60 -17.49
CA GLU A 252 12.85 33.17 -17.33
C GLU A 252 12.79 31.69 -16.94
N LYS A 253 13.65 30.85 -17.52
CA LYS A 253 13.82 29.43 -17.12
C LYS A 253 14.17 29.29 -15.63
N CYS A 254 15.20 29.99 -15.15
CA CYS A 254 15.55 30.02 -13.72
C CYS A 254 14.37 30.47 -12.85
N THR A 255 13.65 31.52 -13.27
CA THR A 255 12.48 32.04 -12.52
C THR A 255 11.35 31.01 -12.45
N LYS A 256 11.10 30.27 -13.54
CA LYS A 256 10.12 29.20 -13.62
C LYS A 256 10.52 28.04 -12.69
N ILE A 257 11.77 27.60 -12.72
CA ILE A 257 12.32 26.56 -11.84
C ILE A 257 12.15 26.93 -10.36
N ILE A 258 12.54 28.14 -9.96
CA ILE A 258 12.36 28.62 -8.57
C ILE A 258 10.88 28.61 -8.16
N THR A 259 9.99 28.96 -9.08
CA THR A 259 8.54 28.95 -8.82
C THR A 259 8.00 27.53 -8.66
N GLN A 260 8.47 26.57 -9.47
CA GLN A 260 8.14 25.16 -9.33
C GLN A 260 8.69 24.58 -8.02
N GLN A 261 9.96 24.85 -7.65
CA GLN A 261 10.55 24.44 -6.37
C GLN A 261 9.74 24.96 -5.17
N ARG A 262 9.29 26.23 -5.22
CA ARG A 262 8.41 26.81 -4.17
C ARG A 262 7.07 26.10 -4.10
N THR A 263 6.49 25.76 -5.25
CA THR A 263 5.20 25.04 -5.32
C THR A 263 5.34 23.64 -4.73
N ILE A 264 6.37 22.89 -5.12
CA ILE A 264 6.69 21.56 -4.58
C ILE A 264 6.90 21.62 -3.06
N ASN A 265 7.61 22.63 -2.58
CA ASN A 265 7.88 22.79 -1.15
C ASN A 265 6.62 23.02 -0.29
N LYS A 266 5.55 23.56 -0.87
CA LYS A 266 4.28 23.79 -0.17
C LYS A 266 3.48 22.51 0.07
N TYR A 267 3.70 21.45 -0.70
CA TYR A 267 2.96 20.22 -0.50
C TYR A 267 3.35 19.54 0.82
N VAL A 268 2.35 19.17 1.60
CA VAL A 268 2.51 18.41 2.83
C VAL A 268 2.46 16.93 2.48
N THR A 269 3.61 16.28 2.55
CA THR A 269 3.74 14.83 2.34
C THR A 269 3.54 14.08 3.67
N GLU A 270 2.72 13.03 3.65
CA GLU A 270 2.55 12.13 4.79
C GLU A 270 3.85 11.31 5.02
N LYS A 271 4.57 11.58 6.12
CA LYS A 271 5.92 11.04 6.39
C LYS A 271 6.05 9.50 6.48
N LYS A 272 4.95 8.75 6.53
CA LYS A 272 4.94 7.30 6.82
C LYS A 272 4.44 6.42 5.67
N ILE A 273 4.10 7.02 4.53
CA ILE A 273 3.49 6.32 3.41
C ILE A 273 4.25 6.70 2.15
N ALA A 274 4.70 5.71 1.39
CA ALA A 274 5.40 5.85 0.11
C ALA A 274 5.04 4.65 -0.77
N TYR A 275 4.97 4.86 -2.09
CA TYR A 275 4.65 3.78 -3.03
C TYR A 275 5.81 2.77 -3.08
N ASP A 276 7.02 3.28 -3.27
CA ASP A 276 8.27 2.55 -3.11
C ASP A 276 9.05 3.17 -1.94
N VAL A 277 9.46 2.34 -0.96
CA VAL A 277 10.20 2.82 0.21
C VAL A 277 11.70 2.86 0.00
N TYR A 278 12.20 2.05 -0.92
CA TYR A 278 13.62 2.04 -1.27
C TYR A 278 13.96 3.20 -2.20
N GLN A 279 12.97 3.72 -2.90
CA GLN A 279 13.09 4.94 -3.67
C GLN A 279 12.98 6.19 -2.78
N MET A 280 13.77 7.21 -3.12
CA MET A 280 13.71 8.52 -2.49
C MET A 280 12.28 9.11 -2.56
N PRO A 281 11.85 9.92 -1.58
CA PRO A 281 10.54 10.57 -1.64
C PRO A 281 10.40 11.42 -2.90
N LEU A 282 9.21 11.41 -3.50
CA LEU A 282 8.89 12.14 -4.73
C LEU A 282 9.31 13.61 -4.63
N LYS A 283 8.98 14.25 -3.52
CA LYS A 283 9.33 15.66 -3.28
C LYS A 283 10.83 15.90 -3.42
N ASP A 284 11.64 15.04 -2.82
CA ASP A 284 13.08 15.21 -2.76
C ASP A 284 13.70 14.95 -4.14
N ILE A 285 13.24 13.92 -4.86
CA ILE A 285 13.65 13.63 -6.25
C ILE A 285 13.40 14.82 -7.16
N LEU A 286 12.20 15.41 -7.10
CA LEU A 286 11.86 16.54 -7.96
C LEU A 286 12.67 17.80 -7.61
N LEU A 287 12.94 18.04 -6.31
CA LEU A 287 13.75 19.17 -5.88
C LEU A 287 15.22 19.01 -6.27
N GLU A 288 15.77 17.80 -6.19
CA GLU A 288 17.13 17.49 -6.63
C GLU A 288 17.25 17.73 -8.13
N TRP A 289 16.35 17.17 -8.94
CA TRP A 289 16.33 17.39 -10.39
C TRP A 289 16.23 18.88 -10.75
N LEU A 290 15.29 19.62 -10.15
CA LEU A 290 15.15 21.06 -10.39
C LEU A 290 16.39 21.85 -9.95
N SER A 291 17.12 21.40 -8.94
CA SER A 291 18.36 22.06 -8.51
C SER A 291 19.47 21.89 -9.55
N CYS A 292 19.61 20.68 -10.11
CA CYS A 292 20.55 20.44 -11.21
C CYS A 292 20.21 21.28 -12.45
N GLU A 293 18.93 21.37 -12.82
CA GLU A 293 18.50 22.22 -13.94
C GLU A 293 18.79 23.71 -13.67
N LEU A 294 18.57 24.17 -12.44
CA LEU A 294 18.88 25.55 -12.06
C LEU A 294 20.38 25.85 -12.21
N ASP A 295 21.24 24.97 -11.70
CA ASP A 295 22.71 25.11 -11.80
C ASP A 295 23.19 25.14 -13.25
N CYS A 296 22.55 24.34 -14.12
CA CYS A 296 22.83 24.33 -15.56
C CYS A 296 22.52 25.70 -16.19
N PHE A 297 21.31 26.22 -16.01
CA PHE A 297 20.93 27.51 -16.59
C PHE A 297 21.67 28.70 -15.98
N GLU A 298 22.00 28.66 -14.69
CA GLU A 298 22.87 29.67 -14.07
C GLU A 298 24.26 29.69 -14.71
N SER A 299 24.81 28.51 -14.99
CA SER A 299 26.11 28.38 -15.67
C SER A 299 26.04 28.91 -17.10
N MET A 300 24.95 28.64 -17.84
CA MET A 300 24.72 29.21 -19.18
C MET A 300 24.64 30.74 -19.15
N ILE A 301 23.91 31.33 -18.19
CA ILE A 301 23.83 32.79 -18.04
C ILE A 301 25.22 33.39 -17.80
N ARG A 302 26.06 32.76 -16.97
CA ARG A 302 27.43 33.23 -16.72
C ARG A 302 28.27 33.19 -17.99
N LEU A 303 28.16 32.13 -18.79
CA LEU A 303 28.86 32.01 -20.07
C LEU A 303 28.40 33.06 -21.10
N ASP A 304 27.10 33.35 -21.18
CA ASP A 304 26.56 34.39 -22.05
C ASP A 304 27.11 35.78 -21.68
N VAL A 305 27.23 36.08 -20.38
CA VAL A 305 27.81 37.34 -19.90
C VAL A 305 29.31 37.43 -20.23
N MET A 306 30.05 36.33 -20.10
CA MET A 306 31.48 36.27 -20.44
C MET A 306 31.74 36.43 -21.95
N THR A 307 30.89 35.86 -22.81
CA THR A 307 31.03 36.01 -24.26
C THR A 307 30.65 37.41 -24.75
N GLN A 308 29.63 38.03 -24.16
CA GLN A 308 29.23 39.41 -24.48
C GLN A 308 30.29 40.45 -24.06
N SER A 309 30.96 40.24 -22.91
CA SER A 309 32.04 41.11 -22.45
C SER A 309 33.31 41.02 -23.28
N GLN A 310 33.62 39.86 -23.88
CA GLN A 310 34.75 39.72 -24.80
C GLN A 310 34.51 40.35 -26.18
N GLY A 311 33.26 40.39 -26.66
CA GLY A 311 32.88 41.06 -27.91
C GLY A 311 32.96 42.60 -27.85
N HIS A 312 32.87 43.20 -26.65
CA HIS A 312 33.02 44.65 -26.47
C HIS A 312 34.46 45.13 -26.31
N CYS A 313 35.44 44.23 -26.14
CA CYS A 313 36.87 44.59 -26.11
C CYS A 313 37.56 44.50 -27.48
N LEU A 314 36.83 44.11 -28.54
CA LEU A 314 37.36 43.92 -29.90
C LEU A 314 36.80 44.89 -30.95
N ASN A 315 36.10 45.95 -30.53
CA ASN A 315 35.65 47.03 -31.41
C ASN A 315 36.33 48.36 -31.07
#